data_AF-A0A965PI75-F1
#
_entry.id   AF-A0A965PI75-F1
#
_cell.length_a   1.000
_cell.length_b   1.000
_cell.length_c   1.000
_cell.angle_alpha   90.00
_cell.angle_beta   90.00
_cell.angle_gamma   90.00
#
_symmetry.space_group_name_H-M   'P 1'
#
loop_
_entity.id
_entity.type
_entity.pdbx_description
1 polymer ?
#
loop_
_entity_poly.entity_id
_entity_poly.type
_entity_poly.pdbx_seq_one_letter_code
_entity_poly.pdbx_strand_id
1 'polypeptide(L)'
;MITYAQNDKLVDQAIAKAEKLGKEHGERAAQWAIQYSWGGRVSSPQEREAAKAFLDGAEAGDPTILDSYNPPNLSGEWADSMTPQRLIEAVYDGDEELREGEVDAICEAYETEVANGYWQELETSAANLLEMEPLK
;
A
#
# COMPACT_ATOMS: atom_id res chain seq x y z
N MET A 1 25.77 -15.06 -19.82
CA MET A 1 24.61 -15.58 -20.56
C MET A 1 23.73 -16.25 -19.53
N ILE A 2 22.76 -15.49 -19.02
CA ILE A 2 21.78 -16.00 -18.08
C ILE A 2 20.88 -16.94 -18.90
N THR A 3 20.53 -18.09 -18.34
CA THR A 3 19.60 -19.01 -18.99
C THR A 3 18.17 -18.50 -18.79
N TYR A 4 17.24 -18.78 -19.70
CA TYR A 4 15.83 -18.38 -19.55
C TYR A 4 15.25 -18.72 -18.17
N ALA A 5 15.57 -19.89 -17.62
CA ALA A 5 15.14 -20.31 -16.28
C ALA A 5 15.73 -19.48 -15.13
N GLN A 6 16.89 -18.84 -15.33
CA GLN A 6 17.46 -17.92 -14.35
C GLN A 6 16.82 -16.53 -14.46
N ASN A 7 16.40 -16.09 -15.64
CA ASN A 7 15.67 -14.83 -15.81
C ASN A 7 14.29 -14.88 -15.14
N ASP A 8 13.53 -15.96 -15.36
CA ASP A 8 12.21 -16.16 -14.73
C ASP A 8 12.32 -16.09 -13.19
N LYS A 9 13.37 -16.68 -12.62
CA LYS A 9 13.63 -16.63 -11.17
C LYS A 9 13.93 -15.22 -10.66
N LEU A 10 14.62 -14.38 -11.44
CA LEU A 10 14.89 -12.99 -11.07
C LEU A 10 13.61 -12.16 -11.10
N VAL A 11 12.72 -12.42 -12.06
CA VAL A 11 11.39 -11.79 -12.14
C VAL A 11 10.53 -12.20 -10.94
N ASP A 12 10.46 -13.49 -10.59
CA ASP A 12 9.72 -13.95 -9.40
C ASP A 12 10.25 -13.29 -8.11
N GLN A 13 11.57 -13.14 -8.00
CA GLN A 13 12.19 -12.44 -6.87
C GLN A 13 11.87 -10.94 -6.86
N ALA A 14 11.82 -10.30 -8.01
CA ALA A 14 11.43 -8.91 -8.16
C ALA A 14 9.97 -8.69 -7.76
N ILE A 15 9.06 -9.58 -8.16
CA ILE A 15 7.66 -9.57 -7.74
C ILE A 15 7.54 -9.67 -6.21
N ALA A 16 8.19 -10.66 -5.59
CA ALA A 16 8.14 -10.84 -4.14
C ALA A 16 8.73 -9.64 -3.36
N LYS A 17 9.76 -8.99 -3.92
CA LYS A 17 10.32 -7.75 -3.37
C LYS A 17 9.36 -6.57 -3.54
N ALA A 18 8.68 -6.48 -4.69
CA ALA A 18 7.70 -5.45 -4.99
C ALA A 18 6.47 -5.56 -4.07
N GLU A 19 5.96 -6.76 -3.83
CA GLU A 19 4.91 -7.03 -2.83
C GLU A 19 5.31 -6.50 -1.45
N LYS A 20 6.50 -6.90 -0.98
CA LYS A 20 7.02 -6.48 0.33
C LYS A 20 7.17 -4.96 0.43
N LEU A 21 7.77 -4.35 -0.59
CA LEU A 21 8.00 -2.90 -0.63
C LEU A 21 6.66 -2.14 -0.69
N GLY A 22 5.71 -2.67 -1.47
CA GLY A 22 4.37 -2.12 -1.60
C GLY A 22 3.68 -2.09 -0.25
N LYS A 23 3.63 -3.24 0.44
CA LYS A 23 3.07 -3.34 1.79
C LYS A 23 3.68 -2.34 2.77
N GLU A 24 5.02 -2.27 2.85
CA GLU A 24 5.70 -1.32 3.75
C GLU A 24 5.37 0.15 3.41
N HIS A 25 5.23 0.47 2.13
CA HIS A 25 4.88 1.83 1.69
C HIS A 25 3.43 2.17 2.00
N GLY A 26 2.51 1.22 1.81
CA GLY A 26 1.10 1.33 2.18
C GLY A 26 0.93 1.59 3.68
N GLU A 27 1.54 0.74 4.53
CA GLU A 27 1.51 0.89 5.99
C GLU A 27 2.05 2.26 6.44
N ARG A 28 3.18 2.71 5.88
CA ARG A 28 3.76 4.02 6.20
C ARG A 28 2.86 5.18 5.77
N ALA A 29 2.22 5.09 4.61
CA ALA A 29 1.29 6.11 4.15
C ALA A 29 0.03 6.15 5.03
N ALA A 30 -0.46 4.99 5.48
CA ALA A 30 -1.57 4.92 6.41
C ALA A 30 -1.26 5.61 7.75
N GLN A 31 -0.03 5.48 8.28
CA GLN A 31 0.37 6.19 9.51
C GLN A 31 0.20 7.71 9.40
N TRP A 32 0.46 8.30 8.24
CA TRP A 32 0.18 9.71 8.01
C TRP A 32 -1.32 10.00 8.10
N ALA A 33 -2.14 9.25 7.37
CA ALA A 33 -3.60 9.41 7.38
C ALA A 33 -4.19 9.23 8.79
N ILE A 34 -3.73 8.25 9.56
CA ILE A 34 -4.10 7.99 10.95
C ILE A 34 -3.82 9.22 11.81
N GLN A 35 -2.62 9.80 11.71
CA GLN A 35 -2.23 10.95 12.51
C GLN A 35 -3.16 12.15 12.32
N TYR A 36 -3.66 12.36 11.10
CA TYR A 36 -4.60 13.45 10.80
C TYR A 36 -6.05 13.13 11.20
N SER A 37 -6.42 11.86 11.29
CA SER A 37 -7.81 11.43 11.45
C SER A 37 -8.17 11.08 12.90
N TRP A 38 -7.40 10.20 13.55
CA TRP A 38 -7.66 9.71 14.92
C TRP A 38 -6.40 9.47 15.77
N GLY A 39 -5.24 9.98 15.34
CA GLY A 39 -3.94 9.69 15.96
C GLY A 39 -3.36 10.79 16.86
N GLY A 40 -4.17 11.48 17.69
CA GLY A 40 -3.65 12.40 18.71
C GLY A 40 -3.81 13.89 18.44
N ARG A 41 -4.31 14.28 17.25
CA ARG A 41 -4.50 15.70 16.87
C ARG A 41 -5.89 16.26 17.22
N VAL A 42 -6.82 15.40 17.66
CA VAL A 42 -8.17 15.76 18.11
C VAL A 42 -8.38 15.23 19.54
N SER A 43 -9.45 15.63 20.23
CA SER A 43 -9.70 15.13 21.59
C SER A 43 -10.12 13.66 21.58
N SER A 44 -9.80 12.88 22.63
CA SER A 44 -10.06 11.42 22.65
C SER A 44 -11.49 10.97 22.31
N PRO A 45 -12.56 11.69 22.70
CA PRO A 45 -13.91 11.36 22.22
C PRO A 45 -14.08 11.50 20.70
N GLN A 46 -13.47 12.51 20.09
CA GLN A 46 -13.52 12.75 18.65
C GLN A 46 -12.67 11.75 17.86
N GLU A 47 -11.57 11.26 18.44
CA GLU A 47 -10.73 10.21 17.82
C GLU A 47 -11.52 8.91 17.67
N ARG A 48 -12.23 8.50 18.74
CA ARG A 48 -13.06 7.28 18.71
C ARG A 48 -14.24 7.42 17.76
N GLU A 49 -14.88 8.59 17.70
CA GLU A 49 -15.96 8.85 16.75
C GLU A 49 -15.47 8.77 15.30
N ALA A 50 -14.31 9.36 14.99
CA ALA A 50 -13.70 9.30 13.67
C ALA A 50 -13.31 7.87 13.26
N ALA A 51 -12.65 7.12 14.15
CA ALA A 51 -12.30 5.72 13.90
C ALA A 51 -13.53 4.84 13.69
N LYS A 52 -14.62 5.08 14.44
CA LYS A 52 -15.88 4.38 14.25
C LYS A 52 -16.53 4.71 12.90
N ALA A 53 -16.60 5.99 12.55
CA ALA A 53 -17.16 6.42 11.28
C ALA A 53 -16.39 5.85 10.09
N PHE A 54 -15.06 5.74 10.21
CA PHE A 54 -14.22 5.06 9.23
C PHE A 54 -14.60 3.59 9.07
N LEU A 55 -14.60 2.79 10.15
CA LEU A 55 -14.92 1.36 10.06
C LEU A 55 -16.34 1.10 9.54
N ASP A 56 -17.33 1.84 10.06
CA ASP A 56 -18.72 1.71 9.62
C ASP A 56 -18.86 2.06 8.12
N GLY A 57 -18.13 3.08 7.65
CA GLY A 57 -18.12 3.49 6.25
C GLY A 57 -17.37 2.53 5.34
N ALA A 58 -16.25 1.98 5.78
CA ALA A 58 -15.49 0.95 5.06
C ALA A 58 -16.32 -0.33 4.90
N GLU A 59 -16.98 -0.79 5.97
CA GLU A 59 -17.88 -1.97 5.92
C GLU A 59 -19.09 -1.72 5.00
N ALA A 60 -19.64 -0.50 4.99
CA ALA A 60 -20.76 -0.13 4.12
C ALA A 60 -20.35 0.13 2.66
N GLY A 61 -19.05 0.16 2.35
CA GLY A 61 -18.54 0.58 1.05
C GLY A 61 -18.92 2.03 0.70
N ASP A 62 -18.97 2.92 1.69
CA ASP A 62 -19.34 4.33 1.51
C ASP A 62 -18.28 5.04 0.65
N PRO A 63 -18.60 5.46 -0.59
CA PRO A 63 -17.64 6.13 -1.46
C PRO A 63 -17.11 7.42 -0.85
N THR A 64 -17.87 8.12 0.01
CA THR A 64 -17.38 9.34 0.67
C THR A 64 -16.21 9.05 1.60
N ILE A 65 -16.26 7.94 2.32
CA ILE A 65 -15.17 7.50 3.20
C ILE A 65 -14.02 6.98 2.34
N LEU A 66 -14.29 6.11 1.38
CA LEU A 66 -13.24 5.52 0.53
C LEU A 66 -12.48 6.58 -0.28
N ASP A 67 -13.17 7.56 -0.86
CA ASP A 67 -12.55 8.66 -1.62
C ASP A 67 -11.73 9.61 -0.73
N SER A 68 -11.98 9.61 0.59
CA SER A 68 -11.22 10.45 1.54
C SER A 68 -9.84 9.87 1.86
N TYR A 69 -9.60 8.59 1.57
CA TYR A 69 -8.32 7.92 1.81
C TYR A 69 -7.73 7.41 0.51
N ASN A 70 -6.62 8.01 0.09
CA ASN A 70 -5.98 7.68 -1.17
C ASN A 70 -4.67 6.92 -0.91
N PRO A 71 -4.61 5.60 -1.16
CA PRO A 71 -3.36 4.86 -1.08
C PRO A 71 -2.35 5.40 -2.11
N PRO A 72 -1.04 5.34 -1.83
CA PRO A 72 -0.03 5.67 -2.84
C PRO A 72 -0.16 4.78 -4.08
N ASN A 73 0.25 5.30 -5.23
CA ASN A 73 0.30 4.57 -6.50
C ASN A 73 1.60 4.90 -7.25
N LEU A 74 1.82 4.27 -8.41
CA LEU A 74 3.01 4.50 -9.25
C LEU A 74 2.87 5.72 -10.18
N SER A 75 1.87 6.59 -9.98
CA SER A 75 1.60 7.73 -10.87
C SER A 75 2.75 8.75 -10.92
N GLY A 76 3.61 8.78 -9.91
CA GLY A 76 4.65 9.79 -9.78
C GLY A 76 4.10 11.19 -9.51
N GLU A 77 2.84 11.34 -9.07
CA GLU A 77 2.17 12.63 -8.90
C GLU A 77 2.87 13.57 -7.88
N TRP A 78 3.71 13.02 -7.00
CA TRP A 78 4.52 13.78 -6.06
C TRP A 78 6.02 13.57 -6.36
N ALA A 79 6.86 14.59 -6.12
CA ALA A 79 8.26 14.61 -6.57
C ALA A 79 9.11 13.39 -6.07
N ASP A 80 8.78 12.89 -4.88
CA ASP A 80 9.42 11.73 -4.26
C ASP A 80 8.60 10.43 -4.41
N SER A 81 7.49 10.46 -5.16
CA SER A 81 6.66 9.29 -5.39
C SER A 81 7.42 8.20 -6.14
N MET A 82 7.02 6.97 -5.84
CA MET A 82 7.43 5.82 -6.61
C MET A 82 6.93 5.96 -8.05
N THR A 83 7.75 5.53 -9.00
CA THR A 83 7.41 5.40 -10.43
C THR A 83 7.74 3.97 -10.86
N PRO A 84 7.21 3.48 -12.00
CA PRO A 84 7.57 2.16 -12.49
C PRO A 84 9.09 1.98 -12.63
N GLN A 85 9.79 2.99 -13.14
CA GLN A 85 11.25 2.95 -13.26
C GLN A 85 11.95 2.81 -11.90
N ARG A 86 11.58 3.65 -10.92
CA ARG A 86 12.18 3.59 -9.57
C ARG A 86 11.88 2.26 -8.87
N LEU A 87 10.70 1.70 -9.11
CA LEU A 87 10.33 0.39 -8.58
C LEU A 87 11.25 -0.69 -9.16
N ILE A 88 11.39 -0.77 -10.49
CA ILE A 88 12.27 -1.75 -11.14
C ILE A 88 13.71 -1.62 -10.62
N GLU A 89 14.26 -0.40 -10.55
CA GLU A 89 15.60 -0.14 -10.00
C GLU A 89 15.76 -0.61 -8.54
N ALA A 90 14.69 -0.63 -7.76
CA ALA A 90 14.71 -1.06 -6.36
C ALA A 90 14.58 -2.57 -6.16
N VAL A 91 13.96 -3.30 -7.10
CA VAL A 91 13.55 -4.70 -6.89
C VAL A 91 14.24 -5.70 -7.82
N TYR A 92 14.64 -5.27 -9.01
CA TYR A 92 15.21 -6.16 -10.02
C TYR A 92 16.74 -6.01 -10.11
N ASP A 93 17.46 -7.09 -9.81
CA ASP A 93 18.94 -7.11 -9.80
C ASP A 93 19.53 -7.69 -11.09
N GLY A 94 18.71 -7.87 -12.14
CA GLY A 94 19.15 -8.44 -13.41
C GLY A 94 19.74 -7.40 -14.35
N ASP A 95 20.72 -7.82 -15.16
CA ASP A 95 21.32 -6.98 -16.21
C ASP A 95 20.52 -7.03 -17.54
N GLU A 96 19.55 -7.95 -17.65
CA GLU A 96 18.73 -8.13 -18.85
C GLU A 96 17.49 -7.23 -18.82
N GLU A 97 17.14 -6.66 -19.96
CA GLU A 97 15.95 -5.81 -20.10
C GLU A 97 14.68 -6.65 -19.89
N LEU A 98 13.82 -6.18 -18.99
CA LEU A 98 12.53 -6.79 -18.71
C LEU A 98 11.60 -6.63 -19.90
N ARG A 99 10.81 -7.66 -20.17
CA ARG A 99 9.68 -7.59 -21.09
C ARG A 99 8.58 -6.74 -20.48
N GLU A 100 7.79 -6.08 -21.32
CA GLU A 100 6.66 -5.24 -20.90
C GLU A 100 5.74 -5.95 -19.89
N GLY A 101 5.33 -7.19 -20.18
CA GLY A 101 4.49 -7.96 -19.26
C GLY A 101 5.15 -8.36 -17.92
N GLU A 102 6.48 -8.37 -17.83
CA GLU A 102 7.20 -8.60 -16.57
C GLU A 102 7.23 -7.31 -15.74
N VAL A 103 7.42 -6.16 -16.40
CA VAL A 103 7.31 -4.85 -15.75
C VAL A 103 5.90 -4.64 -15.21
N ASP A 104 4.87 -4.98 -15.99
CA ASP A 104 3.47 -4.88 -15.58
C ASP A 104 3.19 -5.75 -14.35
N ALA A 105 3.64 -7.01 -14.35
CA ALA A 105 3.44 -7.92 -13.22
C ALA A 105 4.12 -7.40 -11.93
N ILE A 106 5.33 -6.84 -12.03
CA ILE A 106 6.03 -6.24 -10.89
C ILE A 106 5.28 -5.00 -10.37
N CYS A 107 4.79 -4.16 -11.27
CA CYS A 107 4.03 -2.96 -10.92
C CYS A 107 2.69 -3.30 -10.27
N GLU A 108 1.94 -4.25 -10.85
CA GLU A 108 0.67 -4.72 -10.31
C GLU A 108 0.82 -5.31 -8.90
N ALA A 109 1.86 -6.11 -8.68
CA ALA A 109 2.15 -6.69 -7.37
C ALA A 109 2.48 -5.61 -6.32
N TYR A 110 3.25 -4.59 -6.72
CA TYR A 110 3.50 -3.43 -5.86
C TYR A 110 2.22 -2.67 -5.53
N GLU A 111 1.44 -2.23 -6.51
CA GLU A 111 0.26 -1.40 -6.30
C GLU A 111 -0.83 -2.13 -5.50
N THR A 112 -1.00 -3.43 -5.74
CA THR A 112 -1.90 -4.29 -4.96
C THR A 112 -1.50 -4.30 -3.49
N GLU A 113 -0.23 -4.55 -3.18
CA GLU A 113 0.23 -4.63 -1.80
C GLU A 113 0.35 -3.26 -1.13
N VAL A 114 0.59 -2.17 -1.87
CA VAL A 114 0.44 -0.81 -1.33
C VAL A 114 -0.98 -0.57 -0.85
N ALA A 115 -1.98 -0.87 -1.68
CA ALA A 115 -3.37 -0.70 -1.32
C ALA A 115 -3.74 -1.59 -0.11
N ASN A 116 -3.36 -2.88 -0.15
CA ASN A 116 -3.63 -3.82 0.95
C ASN A 116 -3.01 -3.35 2.27
N GLY A 117 -1.71 -3.01 2.27
CA GLY A 117 -1.00 -2.54 3.46
C GLY A 117 -1.58 -1.22 4.00
N TYR A 118 -2.01 -0.33 3.11
CA TYR A 118 -2.62 0.93 3.50
C TYR A 118 -3.97 0.73 4.21
N TRP A 119 -4.90 -0.01 3.60
CA TRP A 119 -6.22 -0.24 4.17
C TRP A 119 -6.16 -1.10 5.43
N GLN A 120 -5.35 -2.16 5.43
CA GLN A 120 -5.18 -3.04 6.58
C GLN A 120 -4.68 -2.26 7.81
N GLU A 121 -3.75 -1.34 7.63
CA GLU A 121 -3.21 -0.52 8.74
C GLU A 121 -4.24 0.49 9.26
N LEU A 122 -5.04 1.11 8.37
CA LEU A 122 -6.14 1.99 8.80
C LEU A 122 -7.17 1.24 9.64
N GLU A 123 -7.62 0.06 9.16
CA GLU A 123 -8.59 -0.78 9.85
C GLU A 123 -8.04 -1.29 11.19
N THR A 124 -6.80 -1.78 11.20
CA THR A 124 -6.13 -2.27 12.41
C THR A 124 -5.99 -1.15 13.44
N SER A 125 -5.58 0.05 13.01
CA SER A 125 -5.44 1.22 13.89
C SER A 125 -6.78 1.63 14.48
N ALA A 126 -7.83 1.75 13.66
CA ALA A 126 -9.16 2.13 14.09
C ALA A 126 -9.76 1.07 15.06
N ALA A 127 -9.64 -0.21 14.72
CA ALA A 127 -10.12 -1.30 15.56
C ALA A 127 -9.40 -1.34 16.92
N ASN A 128 -8.07 -1.19 16.93
CA ASN A 128 -7.28 -1.11 18.15
C ASN A 128 -7.71 0.06 19.05
N LEU A 129 -7.97 1.24 18.47
CA LEU A 129 -8.45 2.40 19.22
C LEU A 129 -9.81 2.14 19.87
N LEU A 130 -10.66 1.37 19.21
CA LEU A 130 -12.00 1.01 19.69
C LEU A 130 -12.03 -0.24 20.56
N GLU A 131 -10.91 -0.96 20.69
CA GLU A 131 -10.80 -2.27 21.35
C GLU A 131 -11.66 -3.35 20.65
N MET A 132 -11.68 -3.34 19.31
CA MET A 132 -12.44 -4.25 18.44
C MET A 132 -11.51 -5.13 17.59
N GLU A 133 -12.04 -6.21 17.00
CA GLU A 133 -11.31 -6.95 15.95
C GLU A 133 -11.36 -6.17 14.62
N PRO A 134 -10.27 -6.14 13.83
CA PRO A 134 -10.26 -5.53 12.50
C PRO A 134 -11.17 -6.26 11.50
N LEU A 135 -11.58 -5.57 10.43
CA LEU A 135 -12.35 -6.18 9.33
C LEU A 135 -11.49 -7.28 8.68
N LYS A 136 -12.15 -8.35 8.21
CA LYS A 136 -11.49 -9.56 7.68
C LYS A 136 -11.37 -9.53 6.17
#